data_AF-A0A7Y1YTB7-F1
#
_entry.id   AF-A0A7Y1YTB7-F1
#
_cell.length_a   1.000
_cell.length_b   1.000
_cell.length_c   1.000
_cell.angle_alpha   90.00
_cell.angle_beta   90.00
_cell.angle_gamma   90.00
#
_symmetry.space_group_name_H-M   'P 1'
#
loop_
_entity.id
_entity.type
_entity.pdbx_description
1 polymer ?
#
loop_
_entity_poly.entity_id
_entity_poly.type
_entity_poly.pdbx_seq_one_letter_code
_entity_poly.pdbx_strand_id
1 'polypeptide(L)'
;MDIRKIKKLIELLEESGLTEIEIVEGEESVRLTRGGVAQAPVHTTVPVAPPAPAPQAPQAEAPAAAADEEESIPDGELVRAPMVGTFYSASSPEAEPFVSMGQKVAVGDTLCIIEAMKMFNQIEADVAGTVVAVLAENGQPVEFDQPLFVIR
;
A
#
# COMPACT_ATOMS: atom_id res chain seq x y z
N MET A 1 -22.91 5.96 28.24
CA MET A 1 -21.73 5.23 28.79
C MET A 1 -21.62 5.44 30.31
N ASP A 2 -21.48 4.39 31.13
CA ASP A 2 -21.37 4.49 32.60
C ASP A 2 -19.94 4.82 33.09
N ILE A 3 -19.82 5.62 34.16
CA ILE A 3 -18.54 5.97 34.80
C ILE A 3 -17.74 4.74 35.30
N ARG A 4 -18.43 3.63 35.61
CA ARG A 4 -17.82 2.35 36.00
C ARG A 4 -17.10 1.68 34.83
N LYS A 5 -17.62 1.79 33.61
CA LYS A 5 -17.00 1.26 32.39
C LYS A 5 -15.74 2.05 32.04
N ILE A 6 -15.79 3.39 32.16
CA ILE A 6 -14.66 4.28 31.88
C ILE A 6 -13.46 3.99 32.80
N LYS A 7 -13.67 3.74 34.10
CA LYS A 7 -12.58 3.36 35.02
C LYS A 7 -11.88 2.07 34.61
N LYS A 8 -12.65 1.05 34.22
CA LYS A 8 -12.10 -0.22 33.75
C LYS A 8 -11.31 -0.06 32.44
N LEU A 9 -11.72 0.87 31.58
CA LEU A 9 -10.98 1.21 30.35
C LEU A 9 -9.65 1.92 30.66
N ILE A 10 -9.60 2.78 31.68
CA ILE A 10 -8.34 3.40 32.14
C ILE A 10 -7.39 2.34 32.71
N GLU A 11 -7.88 1.44 33.56
CA GLU A 11 -7.09 0.32 34.10
C GLU A 11 -6.55 -0.58 32.99
N LEU A 12 -7.40 -0.94 32.02
CA LEU A 12 -6.99 -1.72 30.85
C LEU A 12 -5.99 -0.98 29.97
N LEU A 13 -6.15 0.34 29.78
CA LEU A 13 -5.17 1.16 29.08
C LEU A 13 -3.82 1.03 29.79
N GLU A 14 -3.76 1.25 31.10
CA GLU A 14 -2.52 1.18 31.89
C GLU A 14 -1.83 -0.19 31.81
N GLU A 15 -2.56 -1.30 31.99
CA GLU A 15 -2.02 -2.67 31.94
C GLU A 15 -1.57 -3.11 30.54
N SER A 16 -2.28 -2.67 29.50
CA SER A 16 -2.03 -3.11 28.11
C SER A 16 -0.91 -2.35 27.40
N GLY A 17 -0.40 -1.26 28.00
CA GLY A 17 0.60 -0.40 27.35
C GLY A 17 0.09 0.37 26.12
N LEU A 18 -1.22 0.36 25.85
CA LEU A 18 -1.83 1.03 24.70
C LEU A 18 -1.84 2.55 24.85
N THR A 19 -1.37 3.28 23.84
CA THR A 19 -1.33 4.75 23.88
C THR A 19 -2.72 5.38 23.73
N GLU A 20 -3.65 4.67 23.08
CA GLU A 20 -4.99 5.16 22.76
C GLU A 20 -6.01 4.02 22.69
N ILE A 21 -7.22 4.27 23.19
CA ILE A 21 -8.40 3.39 23.04
C ILE A 21 -9.61 4.24 22.65
N GLU A 22 -10.30 3.87 21.57
CA GLU A 22 -11.56 4.48 21.13
C GLU A 22 -12.65 3.42 21.05
N ILE A 23 -13.82 3.72 21.62
CA ILE A 23 -14.99 2.83 21.64
C ILE A 23 -16.24 3.61 21.24
N VAL A 24 -17.01 3.06 20.32
CA VAL A 24 -18.29 3.60 19.85
C VAL A 24 -19.41 2.61 20.20
N GLU A 25 -20.35 3.01 21.06
CA GLU A 25 -21.58 2.27 21.37
C GLU A 25 -22.78 3.13 20.90
N GLY A 26 -23.33 2.82 19.72
CA GLY A 26 -24.46 3.56 19.15
C GLY A 26 -24.09 4.99 18.77
N GLU A 27 -24.70 5.99 19.42
CA GLU A 27 -24.41 7.42 19.23
C GLU A 27 -23.34 7.96 20.21
N GLU A 28 -22.88 7.15 21.17
CA GLU A 28 -21.90 7.57 22.17
C GLU A 28 -20.48 7.08 21.79
N SER A 29 -19.54 8.03 21.61
CA SER A 29 -18.12 7.74 21.37
C SER A 29 -17.26 8.16 22.56
N VAL A 30 -16.36 7.28 23.02
CA VAL A 30 -15.40 7.59 24.08
C VAL A 30 -13.98 7.26 23.61
N ARG A 31 -13.13 8.29 23.61
CA ARG A 31 -11.71 8.21 23.25
C ARG A 31 -10.86 8.50 24.48
N LEU A 32 -9.95 7.58 24.82
CA LEU A 32 -9.00 7.71 25.91
C LEU A 32 -7.58 7.68 25.34
N THR A 33 -6.81 8.73 25.62
CA THR A 33 -5.40 8.85 25.26
C THR A 33 -4.54 9.00 26.51
N ARG A 34 -3.45 8.25 26.56
CA ARG A 34 -2.45 8.39 27.63
C ARG A 34 -1.57 9.60 27.31
N GLY A 35 -1.58 10.59 28.19
CA GLY A 35 -1.04 11.92 27.92
C GLY A 35 0.41 11.95 27.39
N GLY A 36 0.56 12.72 26.32
CA GLY A 36 1.78 13.38 25.89
C GLY A 36 1.34 14.57 25.05
N VAL A 37 1.32 15.76 25.65
CA VAL A 37 1.19 17.01 24.88
C VAL A 37 2.38 17.07 23.94
N ALA A 38 2.17 16.72 22.68
CA ALA A 38 3.14 17.03 21.64
C ALA A 38 3.22 18.55 21.56
N GLN A 39 4.27 19.10 22.17
CA GLN A 39 4.63 20.51 22.06
C GLN A 39 4.77 20.83 20.57
N ALA A 40 3.96 21.76 20.10
CA ALA A 40 4.14 22.34 18.78
C ALA A 40 5.56 22.92 18.68
N PRO A 41 6.36 22.57 17.66
CA PRO A 41 7.67 23.16 17.50
C PRO A 41 7.52 24.66 17.24
N VAL A 42 8.09 25.45 18.15
CA VAL A 42 8.31 26.89 17.99
C VAL A 42 9.29 27.10 16.82
N HIS A 43 8.80 27.69 15.74
CA HIS A 43 9.62 28.10 14.61
C HIS A 43 10.44 29.34 15.00
N THR A 44 11.74 29.16 15.24
CA THR A 44 12.71 30.26 15.30
C THR A 44 12.89 30.84 13.89
N THR A 45 12.38 32.03 13.65
CA THR A 45 12.60 32.76 12.40
C THR A 45 13.99 33.37 12.40
N VAL A 46 14.91 32.82 11.60
CA VAL A 46 16.18 33.46 11.25
C VAL A 46 15.93 34.35 10.03
N PRO A 47 16.31 35.64 10.03
CA PRO A 47 16.16 36.49 8.86
C PRO A 47 17.16 36.07 7.77
N VAL A 48 16.66 35.51 6.68
CA VAL A 48 17.43 35.20 5.48
C VAL A 48 17.56 36.47 4.64
N ALA A 49 18.80 36.86 4.35
CA ALA A 49 19.13 37.93 3.42
C ALA A 49 18.71 37.56 1.98
N PRO A 50 18.31 38.54 1.15
CA PRO A 50 17.85 38.25 -0.21
C PRO A 50 19.02 37.71 -1.07
N PRO A 51 18.84 36.58 -1.79
CA PRO A 51 19.84 36.12 -2.74
C PRO A 51 19.85 37.01 -3.99
N ALA A 52 21.07 37.32 -4.45
CA ALA A 52 21.32 37.92 -5.75
C ALA A 52 20.98 36.93 -6.88
N PRO A 53 20.58 37.39 -8.08
CA PRO A 53 20.21 36.51 -9.18
C PRO A 53 21.47 35.84 -9.74
N ALA A 54 21.52 34.51 -9.61
CA ALA A 54 22.53 33.66 -10.25
C ALA A 54 21.98 33.07 -11.56
N PRO A 55 22.85 32.76 -12.54
CA PRO A 55 22.45 32.39 -13.90
C PRO A 55 21.68 31.06 -13.95
N GLN A 56 20.69 30.98 -14.84
CA GLN A 56 19.94 29.76 -15.12
C GLN A 56 20.88 28.61 -15.50
N ALA A 57 20.93 27.59 -14.64
CA ALA A 57 21.42 26.26 -14.96
C ALA A 57 20.24 25.40 -15.44
N PRO A 58 20.47 24.40 -16.32
CA PRO A 58 19.41 23.56 -16.87
C PRO A 58 18.57 22.92 -15.78
N GLN A 59 17.26 23.05 -15.94
CA GLN A 59 16.22 22.49 -15.11
C GLN A 59 16.43 20.97 -15.00
N ALA A 60 16.79 20.51 -13.79
CA ALA A 60 16.70 19.11 -13.46
C ALA A 60 15.21 18.73 -13.50
N GLU A 61 14.86 17.93 -14.49
CA GLU A 61 13.61 17.19 -14.52
C GLU A 61 13.45 16.47 -13.18
N ALA A 62 12.39 16.83 -12.46
CA ALA A 62 11.73 15.88 -11.57
C ALA A 62 11.42 14.62 -12.40
N PRO A 63 11.45 13.41 -11.81
CA PRO A 63 10.80 12.27 -12.45
C PRO A 63 9.30 12.57 -12.42
N ALA A 64 8.85 13.30 -13.43
CA ALA A 64 7.50 13.24 -13.93
C ALA A 64 7.26 11.78 -14.31
N ALA A 65 6.03 11.34 -14.01
CA ALA A 65 5.41 10.11 -14.45
C ALA A 65 6.23 9.35 -15.50
N ALA A 66 6.60 8.12 -15.18
CA ALA A 66 6.87 7.11 -16.19
C ALA A 66 5.62 7.04 -17.08
N ALA A 67 5.60 7.91 -18.08
CA ALA A 67 4.86 7.73 -19.30
C ALA A 67 5.39 6.42 -19.87
N ASP A 68 4.47 5.48 -20.06
CA ASP A 68 4.59 4.26 -20.85
C ASP A 68 5.97 4.12 -21.51
N GLU A 69 6.88 3.41 -20.84
CA GLU A 69 7.65 2.45 -21.61
C GLU A 69 6.60 1.49 -22.15
N GLU A 70 6.14 1.78 -23.37
CA GLU A 70 5.56 0.81 -24.29
C GLU A 70 6.67 -0.22 -24.61
N GLU A 71 7.15 -0.91 -23.57
CA GLU A 71 7.63 -2.27 -23.71
C GLU A 71 6.42 -2.99 -24.25
N SER A 72 6.44 -3.26 -25.57
CA SER A 72 5.33 -3.85 -26.30
C SER A 72 4.81 -5.03 -25.48
N ILE A 73 3.65 -4.84 -24.84
CA ILE A 73 3.04 -5.87 -24.01
C ILE A 73 2.90 -7.09 -24.91
N PRO A 74 3.51 -8.23 -24.57
CA PRO A 74 3.52 -9.38 -25.45
C PRO A 74 2.08 -9.83 -25.74
N ASP A 75 1.87 -10.40 -26.93
CA ASP A 75 0.54 -10.92 -27.32
C ASP A 75 0.07 -12.01 -26.33
N GLY A 76 -1.10 -11.80 -25.73
CA GLY A 76 -1.76 -12.74 -24.83
C GLY A 76 -2.96 -12.14 -24.12
N GLU A 77 -3.60 -12.95 -23.27
CA GLU A 77 -4.68 -12.53 -22.38
C GLU A 77 -4.10 -11.73 -21.20
N LEU A 78 -4.63 -10.53 -20.96
CA LEU A 78 -4.21 -9.68 -19.86
C LEU A 78 -4.97 -10.03 -18.58
N VAL A 79 -4.24 -10.41 -17.54
CA VAL A 79 -4.79 -10.46 -16.18
C VAL A 79 -4.58 -9.11 -15.53
N ARG A 80 -5.66 -8.49 -15.06
CA ARG A 80 -5.68 -7.12 -14.53
C ARG A 80 -6.00 -7.11 -13.04
N ALA A 81 -5.57 -6.06 -12.36
CA ALA A 81 -5.86 -5.84 -10.95
C ALA A 81 -7.34 -5.52 -10.72
N PRO A 82 -8.09 -6.35 -9.95
CA PRO A 82 -9.50 -6.09 -9.67
C PRO A 82 -9.72 -5.00 -8.61
N MET A 83 -8.66 -4.51 -7.97
CA MET A 83 -8.70 -3.54 -6.90
C MET A 83 -7.37 -2.78 -6.78
N VAL A 84 -7.42 -1.61 -6.15
CA VAL A 84 -6.22 -0.85 -5.79
C VAL A 84 -5.57 -1.48 -4.56
N GLY A 85 -4.25 -1.63 -4.56
CA GLY A 85 -3.51 -2.19 -3.43
C GLY A 85 -2.01 -2.30 -3.69
N THR A 86 -1.33 -3.15 -2.93
CA THR A 86 0.10 -3.47 -3.11
C THR A 86 0.23 -4.87 -3.69
N PHE A 87 0.96 -5.02 -4.79
CA PHE A 87 1.22 -6.31 -5.43
C PHE A 87 2.28 -7.11 -4.69
N TYR A 88 2.01 -8.40 -4.46
CA TYR A 88 2.96 -9.36 -3.92
C TYR A 88 3.01 -10.63 -4.76
N SER A 89 4.21 -11.04 -5.18
CA SER A 89 4.40 -12.24 -6.00
C SER A 89 4.33 -13.54 -5.21
N ALA A 90 4.41 -13.49 -3.88
CA ALA A 90 4.48 -14.64 -2.99
C ALA A 90 3.56 -14.45 -1.76
N SER A 91 3.29 -15.55 -1.04
CA SER A 91 2.44 -15.55 0.16
C SER A 91 3.09 -14.89 1.39
N SER A 92 4.42 -14.79 1.38
CA SER A 92 5.23 -14.11 2.38
C SER A 92 6.59 -13.71 1.77
N PRO A 93 7.38 -12.85 2.43
CA PRO A 93 8.69 -12.42 1.92
C PRO A 93 9.72 -13.55 1.75
N GLU A 94 9.54 -14.68 2.44
CA GLU A 94 10.45 -15.84 2.40
C GLU A 94 9.91 -16.97 1.50
N ALA A 95 8.67 -16.87 1.05
CA ALA A 95 8.04 -17.87 0.20
C ALA A 95 8.46 -17.70 -1.27
N GLU A 96 8.40 -18.80 -2.02
CA GLU A 96 8.57 -18.76 -3.48
C GLU A 96 7.39 -18.01 -4.13
N PRO A 97 7.61 -17.37 -5.29
CA PRO A 97 6.54 -16.78 -6.06
C PRO A 97 5.45 -17.80 -6.40
N PHE A 98 4.19 -17.39 -6.40
CA PHE A 98 3.08 -18.26 -6.81
C PHE A 98 3.26 -18.77 -8.25
N VAL A 99 3.76 -17.89 -9.13
CA VAL A 99 4.06 -18.21 -10.52
C VAL A 99 5.37 -17.59 -10.98
N SER A 100 6.02 -18.24 -11.94
CA SER A 100 7.22 -17.75 -12.64
C SER A 100 6.97 -17.60 -14.13
N MET A 101 7.76 -16.75 -14.80
CA MET A 101 7.71 -16.62 -16.26
C MET A 101 7.99 -17.98 -16.94
N GLY A 102 7.14 -18.37 -17.88
CA GLY A 102 7.18 -19.66 -18.56
C GLY A 102 6.43 -20.79 -17.84
N GLN A 103 5.86 -20.55 -16.66
CA GLN A 103 5.05 -21.54 -15.94
C GLN A 103 3.66 -21.69 -16.55
N LYS A 104 3.15 -22.93 -16.58
CA LYS A 104 1.76 -23.22 -16.94
C LYS A 104 0.83 -23.03 -15.74
N VAL A 105 -0.32 -22.41 -15.99
CA VAL A 105 -1.37 -22.16 -15.00
C VAL A 105 -2.72 -22.66 -15.53
N ALA A 106 -3.57 -23.12 -14.63
CA ALA A 106 -4.95 -23.47 -14.87
C ALA A 106 -5.89 -22.38 -14.34
N VAL A 107 -7.14 -22.39 -14.81
CA VAL A 107 -8.18 -21.50 -14.26
C VAL A 107 -8.34 -21.77 -12.75
N GLY A 108 -8.28 -20.72 -11.94
CA GLY A 108 -8.34 -20.80 -10.47
C GLY A 108 -6.97 -20.92 -9.78
N ASP A 109 -5.86 -21.06 -10.52
CA ASP A 109 -4.53 -21.06 -9.90
C ASP A 109 -4.19 -19.65 -9.39
N THR A 110 -3.65 -19.55 -8.18
CA THR A 110 -3.20 -18.27 -7.61
C THR A 110 -1.99 -17.73 -8.37
N LEU A 111 -2.06 -16.47 -8.79
CA LEU A 111 -1.01 -15.76 -9.54
C LEU A 111 -0.23 -14.80 -8.65
N CYS A 112 -0.93 -14.06 -7.79
CA CYS A 112 -0.34 -13.09 -6.87
C CYS A 112 -1.28 -12.77 -5.71
N ILE A 113 -0.81 -11.92 -4.81
CA ILE A 113 -1.63 -11.28 -3.79
C ILE A 113 -1.70 -9.78 -4.06
N ILE A 114 -2.86 -9.17 -3.86
CA ILE A 114 -3.00 -7.72 -3.72
C ILE A 114 -3.38 -7.43 -2.27
N GLU A 115 -2.54 -6.67 -1.57
CA GLU A 115 -2.85 -6.16 -0.24
C GLU A 115 -3.67 -4.87 -0.35
N ALA A 116 -4.89 -4.89 0.18
CA ALA A 116 -5.72 -3.70 0.31
C ALA A 116 -6.28 -3.62 1.72
N MET A 117 -6.05 -2.51 2.42
CA MET A 117 -6.59 -2.28 3.78
C MET A 117 -6.28 -3.41 4.78
N LYS A 118 -5.04 -3.94 4.76
CA LYS A 118 -4.57 -5.10 5.58
C LYS A 118 -5.23 -6.45 5.23
N MET A 119 -5.98 -6.53 4.14
CA MET A 119 -6.46 -7.79 3.58
C MET A 119 -5.56 -8.23 2.43
N PHE A 120 -5.15 -9.50 2.45
CA PHE A 120 -4.33 -10.12 1.41
C PHE A 120 -5.24 -10.92 0.47
N ASN A 121 -5.61 -10.32 -0.65
CA ASN A 121 -6.54 -10.91 -1.61
C ASN A 121 -5.76 -11.68 -2.67
N GLN A 122 -6.02 -12.98 -2.79
CA GLN A 122 -5.42 -13.82 -3.82
C GLN A 122 -6.07 -13.50 -5.17
N ILE A 123 -5.23 -13.30 -6.18
CA ILE A 123 -5.66 -13.11 -7.57
C ILE A 123 -5.46 -14.44 -8.28
N GLU A 124 -6.54 -14.98 -8.82
CA GLU A 124 -6.55 -16.27 -9.52
C GLU A 124 -6.51 -16.06 -11.04
N ALA A 125 -6.06 -17.07 -11.77
CA ALA A 125 -6.07 -17.05 -13.23
C ALA A 125 -7.50 -17.26 -13.76
N ASP A 126 -7.98 -16.34 -14.60
CA ASP A 126 -9.26 -16.47 -15.30
C ASP A 126 -9.18 -17.39 -16.53
N VAL A 127 -7.97 -17.61 -17.05
CA VAL A 127 -7.68 -18.42 -18.22
C VAL A 127 -6.55 -19.41 -17.94
N ALA A 128 -6.61 -20.58 -18.58
CA ALA A 128 -5.51 -21.54 -18.55
C ALA A 128 -4.50 -21.21 -19.66
N GLY A 129 -3.21 -21.34 -19.37
CA GLY A 129 -2.16 -21.03 -20.34
C GLY A 129 -0.77 -21.01 -19.71
N THR A 130 0.15 -20.28 -20.35
CA THR A 130 1.53 -20.08 -19.89
C THR A 130 1.75 -18.60 -19.58
N VAL A 131 2.36 -18.30 -18.43
CA VAL A 131 2.73 -16.93 -18.06
C VAL A 131 3.86 -16.46 -18.97
N VAL A 132 3.62 -15.43 -19.79
CA VAL A 132 4.64 -14.90 -20.72
C VAL A 132 5.26 -13.59 -20.23
N ALA A 133 4.57 -12.84 -19.37
CA ALA A 133 5.11 -11.65 -18.73
C ALA A 133 4.47 -11.40 -17.36
N VAL A 134 5.26 -10.82 -16.46
CA VAL A 134 4.82 -10.26 -15.18
C VAL A 134 5.08 -8.75 -15.27
N LEU A 135 4.01 -7.96 -15.24
CA LEU A 135 4.03 -6.51 -15.52
C LEU A 135 4.03 -5.66 -14.25
N ALA A 136 3.89 -6.31 -13.07
CA ALA A 136 3.94 -5.66 -11.77
C ALA A 136 5.15 -6.14 -10.97
N GLU A 137 5.76 -5.22 -10.22
CA GLU A 137 6.89 -5.51 -9.35
C GLU A 137 6.45 -5.82 -7.92
N ASN A 138 7.12 -6.77 -7.27
CA ASN A 138 6.83 -7.16 -5.89
C ASN A 138 7.00 -5.98 -4.91
N GLY A 139 5.95 -5.70 -4.13
CA GLY A 139 5.90 -4.61 -3.16
C GLY A 139 5.49 -3.25 -3.74
N GLN A 140 5.18 -3.16 -5.04
CA GLN A 140 4.74 -1.90 -5.66
C GLN A 140 3.21 -1.72 -5.57
N PRO A 141 2.74 -0.46 -5.51
CA PRO A 141 1.32 -0.17 -5.61
C PRO A 141 0.80 -0.50 -7.01
N VAL A 142 -0.44 -0.98 -7.06
CA VAL A 142 -1.20 -1.25 -8.28
C VAL A 142 -2.56 -0.57 -8.23
N GLU A 143 -3.00 -0.09 -9.38
CA GLU A 143 -4.28 0.57 -9.58
C GLU A 143 -5.35 -0.39 -10.08
N PHE A 144 -6.62 0.01 -9.99
CA PHE A 144 -7.72 -0.75 -10.58
C PHE A 144 -7.53 -0.87 -12.09
N ASP A 145 -7.76 -2.06 -12.63
CA ASP A 145 -7.65 -2.40 -14.05
C ASP A 145 -6.21 -2.32 -14.62
N GLN A 146 -5.20 -2.12 -13.77
CA GLN A 146 -3.79 -2.16 -14.16
C GLN A 146 -3.40 -3.59 -14.58
N PRO A 147 -2.73 -3.76 -15.75
CA PRO A 147 -2.18 -5.05 -16.15
C PRO A 147 -1.16 -5.61 -15.16
N LEU A 148 -1.31 -6.90 -14.82
CA LEU A 148 -0.41 -7.61 -13.89
C LEU A 148 0.34 -8.73 -14.59
N PHE A 149 -0.34 -9.50 -15.43
CA PHE A 149 0.24 -10.65 -16.14
C PHE A 149 -0.25 -10.71 -17.58
N VAL A 150 0.53 -11.39 -18.42
CA VAL A 150 0.12 -11.83 -19.75
C VAL A 150 0.15 -13.36 -19.77
N ILE A 151 -0.95 -13.99 -20.18
CA ILE A 151 -1.09 -15.45 -20.30
C ILE A 151 -1.38 -15.83 -21.75
N ARG A 152 -0.73 -16.89 -22.24
CA ARG A 152 -0.90 -17.40 -23.61
C ARG A 152 -1.18 -18.89 -23.69
#